data_AF-A0A9P1APP3-F1
#
_entry.id   AF-A0A9P1APP3-F1
#
_cell.length_a   1.000
_cell.length_b   1.000
_cell.length_c   1.000
_cell.angle_alpha   90.00
_cell.angle_beta   90.00
_cell.angle_gamma   90.00
#
_symmetry.space_group_name_H-M   'P 1'
#
loop_
_entity.id
_entity.type
_entity.pdbx_description
1 polymer ?
#
loop_
_entity_poly.entity_id
_entity_poly.type
_entity_poly.pdbx_seq_one_letter_code
_entity_poly.pdbx_strand_id
1 'polypeptide(L)'
;MNITIDPTATLEYFNERRARYAKKYEVANMWKLEYDEGLASKAALLDVAYAEKGADYRLLFHSADALASAYEQYLETVMSFLKENEPEMRADAWRRGDRDTLFSMEVFVCGQTRVGCAPCSPTKCRRGLRDSKSREWRWLSWDAICLIGPVTNVTELREETGEPGTMCGDGTKSDNGLCVRG
;
A
#
# COMPACT_ATOMS: atom_id res chain seq x y z
N MET A 1 3.52 -11.13 23.67
CA MET A 1 3.03 -11.76 22.43
C MET A 1 4.12 -11.54 21.39
N ASN A 2 4.76 -12.59 20.88
CA ASN A 2 5.73 -12.44 19.81
C ASN A 2 4.95 -12.34 18.50
N ILE A 3 4.92 -11.14 17.92
CA ILE A 3 4.31 -10.92 16.61
C ILE A 3 5.28 -11.48 15.57
N THR A 4 4.79 -12.39 14.73
CA THR A 4 5.54 -12.96 13.62
C THR A 4 4.84 -12.57 12.33
N ILE A 5 5.60 -12.04 11.37
CA ILE A 5 5.07 -11.73 10.03
C ILE A 5 5.38 -12.91 9.12
N ASP A 6 4.36 -13.44 8.45
CA ASP A 6 4.52 -14.45 7.40
C ASP A 6 4.69 -13.72 6.06
N PRO A 7 5.89 -13.77 5.44
CA PRO A 7 6.15 -13.13 4.16
C PRO A 7 5.21 -13.58 3.04
N THR A 8 4.90 -14.89 2.98
CA THR A 8 4.09 -15.50 1.93
C THR A 8 2.65 -15.02 2.05
N ALA A 9 2.06 -15.16 3.24
CA ALA A 9 0.68 -14.73 3.48
C ALA A 9 0.51 -13.21 3.27
N THR A 10 1.50 -12.42 3.68
CA THR A 10 1.51 -10.97 3.46
C THR A 10 1.54 -10.62 1.97
N LEU A 11 2.39 -11.31 1.20
CA LEU A 11 2.53 -11.08 -0.22
C LEU A 11 1.27 -11.47 -1.00
N GLU A 12 0.68 -12.62 -0.66
CA GLU A 12 -0.60 -13.07 -1.21
C GLU A 12 -1.70 -12.05 -0.93
N TYR A 13 -1.83 -11.61 0.32
CA TYR A 13 -2.81 -10.62 0.73
C TYR A 13 -2.72 -9.33 -0.09
N PHE A 14 -1.53 -8.76 -0.26
CA PHE A 14 -1.36 -7.54 -1.03
C PHE A 14 -1.60 -7.75 -2.52
N ASN A 15 -1.09 -8.83 -3.10
CA ASN A 15 -1.26 -9.10 -4.53
C ASN A 15 -2.71 -9.40 -4.91
N GLU A 16 -3.47 -10.08 -4.05
CA GLU A 16 -4.90 -10.27 -4.27
C GLU A 16 -5.66 -8.95 -4.29
N ARG A 17 -5.36 -8.04 -3.36
CA ARG A 17 -5.95 -6.69 -3.33
C ARG A 17 -5.60 -5.91 -4.58
N ARG A 18 -4.35 -5.95 -5.01
CA ARG A 18 -3.88 -5.31 -6.26
C ARG A 18 -4.61 -5.87 -7.47
N ALA A 19 -4.76 -7.19 -7.57
CA ALA A 19 -5.46 -7.82 -8.69
C ALA A 19 -6.95 -7.45 -8.71
N ARG A 20 -7.62 -7.46 -7.55
CA ARG A 20 -9.01 -7.01 -7.43
C ARG A 20 -9.17 -5.55 -7.82
N TYR A 21 -8.30 -4.68 -7.33
CA TYR A 21 -8.31 -3.26 -7.66
C TYR A 21 -8.09 -3.05 -9.16
N ALA A 22 -7.08 -3.68 -9.75
CA ALA A 22 -6.78 -3.56 -11.17
C ALA A 22 -7.95 -3.98 -12.05
N LYS A 23 -8.60 -5.11 -11.73
CA LYS A 23 -9.79 -5.60 -12.46
C LYS A 23 -10.99 -4.69 -12.31
N LYS A 24 -11.28 -4.24 -11.10
CA LYS A 24 -12.44 -3.38 -10.83
C LYS A 24 -12.30 -2.00 -11.48
N TYR A 25 -11.08 -1.50 -11.58
CA TYR A 25 -10.78 -0.13 -11.97
C TYR A 25 -10.00 0.01 -13.28
N GLU A 26 -9.94 -1.07 -14.04
CA GLU A 26 -9.30 -1.16 -15.36
C GLU A 26 -7.88 -0.56 -15.33
N VAL A 27 -7.06 -0.96 -14.36
CA VAL A 27 -5.67 -0.53 -14.28
C VAL A 27 -4.80 -1.50 -15.07
N ALA A 28 -4.38 -1.06 -16.24
CA ALA A 28 -3.67 -1.91 -17.20
C ALA A 28 -2.20 -2.18 -16.84
N ASN A 29 -1.60 -1.36 -15.96
CA ASN A 29 -0.17 -1.39 -15.63
C ASN A 29 0.13 -1.62 -14.12
N MET A 30 -0.73 -2.36 -13.42
CA MET A 30 -0.53 -2.71 -12.00
C MET A 30 0.49 -3.85 -11.85
N TRP A 31 1.62 -3.60 -11.21
CA TRP A 31 2.64 -4.63 -11.01
C TRP A 31 2.30 -5.61 -9.88
N LYS A 32 2.74 -6.86 -10.02
CA LYS A 32 2.76 -7.81 -8.89
C LYS A 32 3.90 -7.42 -7.95
N LEU A 33 3.66 -7.50 -6.65
CA LEU A 33 4.70 -7.34 -5.65
C LEU A 33 5.48 -8.65 -5.49
N GLU A 34 6.79 -8.52 -5.31
CA GLU A 34 7.71 -9.54 -4.84
C GLU A 34 8.16 -9.22 -3.41
N TYR A 35 8.46 -10.25 -2.61
CA TYR A 35 8.99 -10.01 -1.26
C TYR A 35 10.47 -9.64 -1.31
N ASP A 36 10.87 -8.59 -0.60
CA ASP A 36 12.23 -8.07 -0.56
C ASP A 36 12.76 -8.08 0.89
N GLU A 37 13.66 -9.01 1.17
CA GLU A 37 14.30 -9.17 2.49
C GLU A 37 15.14 -7.96 2.89
N GLY A 38 15.67 -7.20 1.92
CA GLY A 38 16.37 -5.95 2.17
C GLY A 38 15.43 -4.87 2.67
N LEU A 39 14.23 -4.75 2.09
CA LEU A 39 13.17 -3.88 2.59
C LEU A 39 12.66 -4.33 3.95
N ALA A 40 12.52 -5.63 4.21
CA ALA A 40 12.13 -6.16 5.52
C ALA A 40 13.18 -5.82 6.60
N SER A 41 14.46 -6.02 6.28
CA SER A 41 15.58 -5.67 7.17
C SER A 41 15.64 -4.18 7.47
N LYS A 42 15.41 -3.31 6.46
CA LYS A 42 15.29 -1.86 6.65
C LYS A 42 14.09 -1.53 7.55
N ALA A 43 12.93 -2.15 7.31
CA ALA A 43 11.71 -1.93 8.09
C ALA A 43 11.91 -2.23 9.58
N ALA A 44 12.66 -3.28 9.90
CA ALA A 44 12.94 -3.70 11.28
C ALA A 44 13.78 -2.67 12.07
N LEU A 45 14.51 -1.80 11.38
CA LEU A 45 15.39 -0.78 11.98
C LEU A 45 14.73 0.59 12.11
N LEU A 46 13.52 0.77 11.55
CA LEU A 46 12.85 2.07 11.56
C LEU A 46 12.33 2.43 12.95
N ASP A 47 12.55 3.70 13.32
CA ASP A 47 11.74 4.34 14.34
C ASP A 47 10.48 4.90 13.68
N VAL A 48 9.38 4.15 13.82
CA VAL A 48 8.08 4.45 13.18
C VAL A 48 7.55 5.84 13.52
N ALA A 49 7.91 6.39 14.69
CA ALA A 49 7.50 7.74 15.08
C ALA A 49 8.09 8.84 14.18
N TYR A 50 9.22 8.57 13.54
CA TYR A 50 9.97 9.50 12.69
C TYR A 50 10.22 8.96 11.28
N ALA A 51 9.56 7.87 10.90
CA ALA A 51 9.85 7.21 9.66
C ALA A 51 9.23 7.96 8.47
N GLU A 52 10.06 8.23 7.48
CA GLU A 52 9.71 8.93 6.24
C GLU A 52 9.97 8.03 5.03
N LYS A 53 9.39 8.39 3.87
CA LYS A 53 9.71 7.69 2.62
C LYS A 53 11.21 7.76 2.33
N GLY A 54 11.77 6.66 1.83
CA GLY A 54 13.17 6.59 1.41
C GLY A 54 13.36 7.03 -0.03
N ALA A 55 14.61 6.91 -0.51
CA ALA A 55 14.95 7.15 -1.91
C ALA A 55 14.36 6.09 -2.87
N ASP A 56 14.07 4.89 -2.36
CA ASP A 56 13.60 3.75 -3.15
C ASP A 56 12.45 2.96 -2.49
N TYR A 57 11.82 3.53 -1.46
CA TYR A 57 10.71 2.92 -0.76
C TYR A 57 9.76 3.95 -0.12
N ARG A 58 8.54 3.51 0.18
CA ARG A 58 7.50 4.22 0.93
C ARG A 58 6.97 3.32 2.05
N LEU A 59 6.20 3.88 2.99
CA LEU A 59 5.76 3.17 4.20
C LEU A 59 4.35 2.61 4.07
N LEU A 60 4.17 1.36 4.44
CA LEU A 60 2.89 0.66 4.42
C LEU A 60 2.65 0.04 5.80
N PHE A 61 1.57 0.44 6.48
CA PHE A 61 1.15 -0.26 7.69
C PHE A 61 0.29 -1.47 7.32
N HIS A 62 0.51 -2.57 8.04
CA HIS A 62 -0.25 -3.80 7.87
C HIS A 62 -0.55 -4.44 9.22
N SER A 63 -1.74 -5.02 9.35
CA SER A 63 -2.15 -5.70 10.57
C SER A 63 -3.02 -6.90 10.27
N ALA A 64 -2.86 -7.95 11.07
CA ALA A 64 -3.80 -9.08 11.13
C ALA A 64 -4.97 -8.80 12.10
N ASP A 65 -4.93 -7.67 12.84
CA ASP A 65 -6.03 -7.25 13.70
C ASP A 65 -7.29 -6.90 12.89
N ALA A 66 -8.45 -7.31 13.38
CA ALA A 66 -9.73 -7.16 12.68
C ALA A 66 -10.14 -5.68 12.50
N LEU A 67 -9.83 -4.80 13.45
CA LEU A 67 -10.18 -3.37 13.36
C LEU A 67 -9.27 -2.66 12.36
N ALA A 68 -7.96 -2.93 12.42
CA ALA A 68 -7.02 -2.41 11.44
C ALA A 68 -7.33 -2.93 10.02
N SER A 69 -7.65 -4.22 9.88
CA SER A 69 -8.10 -4.81 8.62
C SER A 69 -9.38 -4.16 8.09
N ALA A 70 -10.35 -3.86 8.95
CA ALA A 70 -11.57 -3.16 8.56
C ALA A 70 -11.27 -1.72 8.10
N TYR A 71 -10.31 -1.04 8.73
CA TYR A 71 -9.86 0.28 8.31
C TYR A 71 -9.15 0.24 6.95
N GLU A 72 -8.31 -0.76 6.70
CA GLU A 72 -7.66 -0.96 5.40
C GLU A 72 -8.67 -1.17 4.26
N GLN A 73 -9.74 -1.93 4.51
CA GLN A 73 -10.85 -2.13 3.55
C GLN A 73 -11.68 -0.85 3.37
N TYR A 74 -11.89 -0.08 4.43
CA TYR A 74 -12.53 1.23 4.35
C TYR A 74 -11.74 2.18 3.44
N LEU A 75 -10.41 2.24 3.59
CA LEU A 75 -9.56 3.08 2.74
C LEU A 75 -9.60 2.68 1.27
N GLU A 76 -9.69 1.38 0.97
CA GLU A 76 -9.91 0.89 -0.39
C GLU A 76 -11.24 1.40 -0.97
N THR A 77 -12.30 1.43 -0.15
CA THR A 77 -13.61 1.99 -0.53
C THR A 77 -13.55 3.50 -0.74
N VAL A 78 -12.79 4.23 0.08
CA VAL A 78 -12.57 5.67 -0.12
C VAL A 78 -11.84 5.92 -1.44
N MET A 79 -10.75 5.19 -1.71
CA MET A 79 -9.99 5.34 -2.95
C MET A 79 -10.82 5.02 -4.19
N SER A 80 -11.66 4.00 -4.08
CA SER A 80 -12.66 3.63 -5.08
C SER A 80 -13.60 4.78 -5.40
N PHE A 81 -14.22 5.36 -4.36
CA PHE A 81 -15.14 6.49 -4.50
C PHE A 81 -14.45 7.71 -5.12
N LEU A 82 -13.24 8.05 -4.66
CA LEU A 82 -12.47 9.18 -5.17
C LEU A 82 -12.07 9.00 -6.63
N LYS A 83 -11.74 7.78 -7.06
CA LYS A 83 -11.40 7.47 -8.46
C LYS A 83 -12.59 7.68 -9.39
N GLU A 84 -13.77 7.24 -8.98
CA GLU A 84 -14.97 7.27 -9.83
C GLU A 84 -15.69 8.62 -9.82
N ASN A 85 -15.73 9.31 -8.67
CA ASN A 85 -16.65 10.44 -8.46
C ASN A 85 -15.94 11.78 -8.25
N GLU A 86 -14.71 11.78 -7.74
CA GLU A 86 -14.02 12.98 -7.25
C GLU A 86 -12.54 13.00 -7.67
N PRO A 87 -12.24 13.02 -8.98
CA PRO A 87 -10.86 12.85 -9.49
C PRO A 87 -9.91 13.96 -9.04
N GLU A 88 -10.41 15.19 -8.83
CA GLU A 88 -9.61 16.29 -8.29
C GLU A 88 -9.23 16.04 -6.82
N MET A 89 -10.17 15.53 -6.02
CA MET A 89 -9.92 15.17 -4.63
C MET A 89 -8.99 13.97 -4.51
N ARG A 90 -9.10 13.00 -5.44
CA ARG A 90 -8.11 11.92 -5.59
C ARG A 90 -6.72 12.48 -5.86
N ALA A 91 -6.60 13.38 -6.84
CA ALA A 91 -5.33 14.00 -7.18
C ALA A 91 -4.75 14.79 -5.99
N ASP A 92 -5.59 15.45 -5.20
CA ASP A 92 -5.18 16.12 -3.97
C ASP A 92 -4.71 15.14 -2.87
N ALA A 93 -5.43 14.04 -2.67
CA ALA A 93 -5.00 12.97 -1.78
C ALA A 93 -3.63 12.42 -2.20
N TRP A 94 -3.41 12.23 -3.51
CA TRP A 94 -2.13 11.79 -4.05
C TRP A 94 -1.02 12.82 -3.84
N ARG A 95 -1.25 14.10 -4.10
CA ARG A 95 -0.26 15.17 -3.83
C ARG A 95 0.11 15.26 -2.35
N ARG A 96 -0.87 15.13 -1.45
CA ARG A 96 -0.60 15.13 0.01
C ARG A 96 0.19 13.89 0.42
N GLY A 97 -0.23 12.72 -0.05
CA GLY A 97 0.46 11.47 0.21
C GLY A 97 1.85 11.40 -0.40
N ASP A 98 2.07 12.10 -1.51
CA ASP A 98 3.37 12.13 -2.16
C ASP A 98 4.45 12.72 -1.26
N ARG A 99 4.14 13.82 -0.55
CA ARG A 99 5.04 14.44 0.43
C ARG A 99 5.39 13.49 1.57
N ASP A 100 4.42 12.69 2.00
CA ASP A 100 4.56 11.75 3.13
C ASP A 100 4.48 10.30 2.61
N THR A 101 3.48 9.57 3.09
CA THR A 101 3.06 8.27 2.63
C THR A 101 1.53 8.21 2.48
N LEU A 102 1.05 7.33 1.60
CA LEU A 102 -0.34 6.94 1.43
C LEU A 102 -0.77 5.86 2.45
N PHE A 103 0.13 5.44 3.34
CA PHE A 103 -0.10 4.42 4.36
C PHE A 103 -0.65 3.12 3.74
N SER A 104 -1.78 2.61 4.24
CA SER A 104 -2.41 1.40 3.71
C SER A 104 -2.84 1.48 2.24
N MET A 105 -2.88 2.69 1.65
CA MET A 105 -3.20 2.87 0.22
C MET A 105 -1.98 2.75 -0.69
N GLU A 106 -0.74 2.69 -0.14
CA GLU A 106 0.47 2.46 -0.95
C GLU A 106 0.39 1.15 -1.74
N VAL A 107 -0.37 0.17 -1.24
CA VAL A 107 -0.59 -1.12 -1.90
C VAL A 107 -1.24 -0.98 -3.27
N PHE A 108 -1.90 0.14 -3.58
CA PHE A 108 -2.56 0.38 -4.88
C PHE A 108 -1.73 1.21 -5.86
N VAL A 109 -0.52 1.64 -5.48
CA VAL A 109 0.36 2.38 -6.38
C VAL A 109 0.88 1.41 -7.46
N CYS A 110 0.49 1.62 -8.71
CA CYS A 110 0.63 0.61 -9.77
C CYS A 110 2.08 0.25 -10.11
N GLY A 111 3.01 1.21 -10.00
CA GLY A 111 4.43 0.99 -10.27
C GLY A 111 5.23 0.36 -9.12
N GLN A 112 4.63 0.08 -7.96
CA GLN A 112 5.32 -0.65 -6.90
C GLN A 112 5.50 -2.12 -7.30
N THR A 113 6.70 -2.67 -7.11
CA THR A 113 7.05 -4.04 -7.50
C THR A 113 7.58 -4.89 -6.36
N ARG A 114 7.90 -4.30 -5.21
CA ARG A 114 8.52 -5.01 -4.09
C ARG A 114 8.00 -4.52 -2.75
N VAL A 115 7.95 -5.43 -1.78
CA VAL A 115 7.53 -5.15 -0.40
C VAL A 115 8.34 -5.99 0.59
N GLY A 116 8.67 -5.43 1.75
CA GLY A 116 9.27 -6.17 2.84
C GLY A 116 8.77 -5.63 4.18
N CYS A 117 8.48 -6.53 5.12
CA CYS A 117 7.77 -6.17 6.35
C CYS A 117 8.52 -6.65 7.59
N ALA A 118 8.40 -5.90 8.68
CA ALA A 118 8.93 -6.27 9.98
C ALA A 118 7.84 -6.20 11.06
N PRO A 119 7.91 -7.08 12.08
CA PRO A 119 7.04 -6.97 13.24
C PRO A 119 7.18 -5.58 13.89
N CYS A 120 6.04 -5.02 14.27
CA CYS A 120 5.99 -3.76 14.98
C CYS A 120 5.16 -3.92 16.24
N SER A 121 5.65 -3.39 17.37
CA SER A 121 4.83 -3.46 18.58
C SER A 121 3.60 -2.55 18.44
N PRO A 122 2.42 -2.96 18.95
CA PRO A 122 1.21 -2.14 18.91
C PRO A 122 1.34 -0.77 19.60
N THR A 123 2.38 -0.60 20.42
CA THR A 123 2.74 0.67 21.07
C THR A 123 3.59 1.57 20.17
N LYS A 124 4.39 1.00 19.25
CA LYS A 124 5.21 1.73 18.29
C LYS A 124 4.44 2.06 17.02
N CYS A 125 3.70 1.08 16.48
CA CYS A 125 2.83 1.27 15.32
C CYS A 125 1.42 1.60 15.79
N ARG A 126 1.25 2.79 16.37
CA ARG A 126 -0.06 3.29 16.82
C ARG A 126 -0.33 4.66 16.24
N ARG A 127 -1.55 4.88 15.73
CA ARG A 127 -1.98 6.18 15.23
C ARG A 127 -3.32 6.58 15.81
N GLY A 128 -3.39 7.82 16.29
CA GLY A 128 -4.64 8.47 16.65
C GLY A 128 -5.36 8.91 15.39
N LEU A 129 -6.56 8.40 15.18
CA LEU A 129 -7.54 8.93 14.24
C LEU A 129 -8.56 9.73 15.01
N ARG A 130 -8.76 10.99 14.60
CA ARG A 130 -9.80 11.82 15.17
C ARG A 130 -11.08 11.62 14.38
N ASP A 131 -12.12 11.12 15.04
CA ASP A 131 -13.44 11.00 14.43
C ASP A 131 -13.98 12.40 14.10
N SER A 132 -14.35 12.64 12.85
CA SER A 132 -14.79 13.95 12.40
C SER A 132 -16.17 14.35 12.97
N LYS A 133 -17.00 13.37 13.36
CA LYS A 133 -18.33 13.58 13.92
C LYS A 133 -18.31 13.68 15.44
N SER A 134 -17.71 12.71 16.14
CA SER A 134 -17.68 12.68 17.61
C SER A 134 -16.56 13.51 18.22
N ARG A 135 -15.54 13.91 17.42
CA ARG A 135 -14.30 14.56 17.87
C ARG A 135 -13.46 13.73 18.84
N GLU A 136 -13.83 12.47 19.08
CA GLU A 136 -13.10 11.55 19.93
C GLU A 136 -11.87 10.97 19.21
N TRP A 137 -10.86 10.60 19.99
CA TRP A 137 -9.68 9.92 19.49
C TRP A 137 -9.89 8.42 19.50
N ARG A 138 -9.87 7.81 18.32
CA ARG A 138 -9.71 6.36 18.17
C ARG A 138 -8.27 6.05 17.88
N TRP A 139 -7.74 5.06 18.56
CA TRP A 139 -6.37 4.64 18.32
C TRP A 139 -6.36 3.32 17.57
N LEU A 140 -5.72 3.33 16.40
CA LEU A 140 -5.43 2.13 15.65
C LEU A 140 -4.01 1.69 15.97
N SER A 141 -3.81 0.39 16.11
CA SER A 141 -2.50 -0.24 16.23
C SER A 141 -2.31 -1.22 15.08
N TRP A 142 -1.08 -1.30 14.57
CA TRP A 142 -0.69 -2.26 13.56
C TRP A 142 0.40 -3.17 14.11
N ASP A 143 0.38 -4.42 13.67
CA ASP A 143 1.34 -5.44 14.09
C ASP A 143 2.56 -5.50 13.17
N ALA A 144 2.51 -4.81 12.02
CA ALA A 144 3.61 -4.75 11.06
C ALA A 144 3.82 -3.34 10.48
N ILE A 145 5.09 -3.03 10.22
CA ILE A 145 5.48 -1.96 9.31
C ILE A 145 6.15 -2.59 8.09
N CYS A 146 5.71 -2.17 6.91
CA CYS A 146 6.23 -2.60 5.63
C CYS A 146 6.85 -1.42 4.89
N LEU A 147 7.87 -1.73 4.09
CA LEU A 147 8.41 -0.83 3.08
C LEU A 147 8.04 -1.37 1.71
N ILE A 148 7.59 -0.48 0.82
CA ILE A 148 7.12 -0.81 -0.53
C ILE A 148 7.80 0.11 -1.55
N GLY A 149 8.30 -0.46 -2.65
CA GLY A 149 9.12 0.27 -3.62
C GLY A 149 8.99 -0.28 -5.05
N PRO A 150 9.59 0.40 -6.05
CA PRO A 150 10.54 1.51 -5.91
C PRO A 150 9.92 2.92 -6.04
N VAL A 151 8.63 3.05 -6.32
CA VAL A 151 8.01 4.36 -6.59
C VAL A 151 8.05 5.21 -5.33
N THR A 152 8.67 6.40 -5.42
CA THR A 152 8.76 7.37 -4.33
C THR A 152 7.98 8.65 -4.61
N ASN A 153 7.81 9.00 -5.88
CA ASN A 153 6.92 10.06 -6.33
C ASN A 153 5.67 9.46 -7.01
N VAL A 154 4.54 9.46 -6.30
CA VAL A 154 3.28 8.87 -6.79
C VAL A 154 2.54 9.78 -7.76
N THR A 155 2.88 11.07 -7.82
CA THR A 155 2.24 12.03 -8.73
C THR A 155 2.85 11.99 -10.14
N GLU A 156 4.10 11.56 -10.27
CA GLU A 156 4.76 11.33 -11.55
C GLU A 156 4.42 9.95 -12.15
N LEU A 157 3.88 9.05 -11.34
CA LEU A 157 3.45 7.74 -11.80
C LEU A 157 2.18 7.85 -12.64
N ARG A 158 2.26 7.39 -13.88
CA ARG A 158 1.10 7.27 -14.75
C ARG A 158 0.40 5.93 -14.54
N GLU A 159 -0.82 5.99 -14.01
CA GLU A 159 -1.75 4.87 -14.03
C GLU A 159 -2.39 4.78 -15.42
N GLU A 160 -2.25 3.65 -16.09
CA GLU A 160 -2.83 3.45 -17.42
C GLU A 160 -4.19 2.78 -17.30
N THR A 161 -5.18 3.33 -18.01
CA THR A 161 -6.53 2.75 -18.08
C THR A 161 -6.62 1.75 -19.23
N GLY A 162 -7.13 0.56 -18.95
CA GLY A 162 -7.35 -0.50 -19.93
C GLY A 162 -7.46 -1.88 -19.30
N GLU A 163 -7.45 -2.92 -20.13
CA GLU A 163 -7.54 -4.30 -19.65
C GLU A 163 -6.36 -4.64 -18.72
N PRO A 164 -6.60 -5.22 -17.52
CA PRO A 164 -5.56 -5.48 -16.54
C PRO A 164 -4.39 -6.32 -17.07
N GLY A 165 -3.16 -5.82 -16.89
CA GLY A 165 -1.94 -6.50 -17.31
C GLY A 165 -1.60 -6.36 -18.80
N THR A 166 -2.26 -5.47 -19.54
CA THR A 166 -1.99 -5.24 -20.97
C THR A 166 -1.00 -4.10 -21.27
N MET A 167 -0.73 -3.23 -20.30
CA MET A 167 0.17 -2.07 -20.46
C MET A 167 1.39 -2.16 -19.55
N CYS A 168 1.97 -3.34 -19.44
CA CYS A 168 3.11 -3.64 -18.56
C CYS A 168 4.48 -3.30 -19.16
N GLY A 169 4.54 -3.05 -20.48
CA GLY A 169 5.78 -2.81 -21.23
C GLY A 169 6.42 -4.08 -21.79
N ASP A 170 7.50 -3.91 -22.54
CA ASP A 170 8.17 -5.03 -23.23
C ASP A 170 8.82 -6.03 -22.25
N GLY A 171 8.81 -7.31 -22.62
CA GLY A 171 9.42 -8.38 -21.80
C GLY A 171 8.65 -8.70 -20.52
N THR A 172 7.37 -8.35 -20.46
CA THR A 172 6.48 -8.64 -19.32
C THR A 172 5.32 -9.52 -19.74
N LYS A 173 4.65 -10.13 -18.76
CA LYS A 173 3.43 -10.91 -18.94
C LYS A 173 2.40 -10.54 -17.88
N SER A 174 1.14 -10.83 -18.17
CA SER A 174 0.04 -10.72 -17.21
C SER A 174 -0.04 -11.99 -16.36
N ASP A 175 -0.08 -11.83 -15.05
CA ASP A 175 -0.43 -12.85 -14.08
C ASP A 175 -1.63 -12.37 -13.27
N ASN A 176 -2.81 -12.94 -13.53
CA ASN A 176 -4.06 -12.57 -12.87
C ASN A 176 -4.43 -11.07 -12.99
N GLY A 177 -4.04 -10.42 -14.09
CA GLY A 177 -4.26 -8.99 -14.31
C GLY A 177 -3.18 -8.07 -13.71
N LEU A 178 -2.08 -8.65 -13.22
CA LEU A 178 -0.91 -7.94 -12.72
C LEU A 178 0.29 -8.12 -13.65
N CYS A 179 1.12 -7.08 -13.77
CA CYS A 179 2.37 -7.13 -14.50
C CYS A 179 3.42 -7.94 -13.74
N VAL A 180 4.05 -8.90 -14.41
CA VAL A 180 5.23 -9.62 -13.93
C VAL A 180 6.30 -9.65 -15.02
N ARG A 181 7.57 -9.80 -14.61
CA ARG A 181 8.67 -9.99 -15.58
C ARG A 181 8.51 -11.34 -16.30
N GLY A 182 8.79 -11.33 -17.61
CA GLY A 182 8.65 -12.46 -18.54
C GLY A 182 9.55 -13.63 -18.20
#